data_AF-A0A1S2K9R3-F1
#
_entry.id   AF-A0A1S2K9R3-F1
#
_cell.length_a   1.000
_cell.length_b   1.000
_cell.length_c   1.000
_cell.angle_alpha   90.00
_cell.angle_beta   90.00
_cell.angle_gamma   90.00
#
_symmetry.space_group_name_H-M   'P 1'
#
loop_
_entity.id
_entity.type
_entity.pdbx_description
1 polymer ?
#
loop_
_entity_poly.entity_id
_entity_poly.type
_entity_poly.pdbx_seq_one_letter_code
_entity_poly.pdbx_strand_id
1 'polypeptide(L)'
;MTFKMTWALIAEHADEWIGDDFLRVAAVLNERVGAAVTASGMTTDAQEHFRETFLDPIQDGLTTAGKSAVESGLEWSKATGPLLVTLTPTA
;
A
#
# COMPACT_ATOMS: atom_id res chain seq x y z
N MET A 1 11.37 -12.26 8.47
CA MET A 1 11.24 -12.68 7.07
C MET A 1 11.12 -11.41 6.25
N THR A 2 11.98 -11.24 5.27
CA THR A 2 11.94 -10.05 4.41
C THR A 2 10.89 -10.26 3.32
N PHE A 3 10.25 -9.17 2.91
CA PHE A 3 9.31 -9.15 1.81
C PHE A 3 9.43 -7.82 1.04
N LYS A 4 8.94 -7.83 -0.19
CA LYS A 4 8.84 -6.64 -1.03
C LYS A 4 7.39 -6.20 -1.11
N MET A 5 7.16 -4.91 -0.89
CA MET A 5 5.94 -4.22 -1.29
C MET A 5 6.18 -3.51 -2.62
N THR A 6 5.26 -3.68 -3.56
CA THR A 6 5.16 -2.86 -4.78
C THR A 6 3.79 -2.21 -4.80
N TRP A 7 3.70 -0.92 -5.14
CA TRP A 7 2.43 -0.22 -5.31
C TRP A 7 2.40 0.61 -6.57
N ALA A 8 1.21 0.83 -7.09
CA ALA A 8 0.95 1.71 -8.22
C ALA A 8 -0.32 2.52 -7.98
N LEU A 9 -0.26 3.82 -8.27
CA LEU A 9 -1.43 4.66 -8.47
C LEU A 9 -1.72 4.75 -9.98
N ILE A 10 -2.99 4.74 -10.36
CA ILE A 10 -3.38 4.98 -11.77
C ILE A 10 -2.76 6.31 -12.23
N ALA A 11 -2.09 6.27 -13.39
CA ALA A 11 -1.35 7.36 -14.04
C ALA A 11 0.00 7.77 -13.40
N GLU A 12 0.46 7.07 -12.36
CA GLU A 12 1.76 7.28 -11.73
C GLU A 12 2.72 6.11 -11.98
N HIS A 13 3.99 6.30 -11.62
CA HIS A 13 4.98 5.22 -11.60
C HIS A 13 4.68 4.21 -10.48
N ALA A 14 5.03 2.94 -10.74
CA ALA A 14 5.06 1.94 -9.68
C ALA A 14 6.33 2.15 -8.83
N ASP A 15 6.17 2.14 -7.52
CA ASP A 15 7.25 2.24 -6.54
C ASP A 15 7.36 0.94 -5.73
N GLU A 16 8.50 0.76 -5.07
CA GLU A 16 8.74 -0.41 -4.22
C GLU A 16 9.41 -0.07 -2.88
N TRP A 17 9.21 -0.97 -1.93
CA TRP A 17 9.85 -0.98 -0.62
C TRP A 17 10.18 -2.41 -0.22
N ILE A 18 11.34 -2.62 0.41
CA ILE A 18 11.78 -3.93 0.90
C ILE A 18 12.08 -3.81 2.39
N GLY A 19 11.58 -4.77 3.17
CA GLY A 19 11.82 -4.84 4.61
C GLY A 19 11.10 -6.02 5.25
N ASP A 20 11.05 -6.04 6.58
CA ASP A 20 10.54 -7.16 7.38
C ASP A 20 9.50 -6.77 8.43
N ASP A 21 9.08 -5.49 8.44
CA ASP A 21 8.13 -4.93 9.40
C ASP A 21 6.81 -4.51 8.73
N PHE A 22 5.72 -5.21 9.08
CA PHE A 22 4.38 -4.96 8.56
C PHE A 22 3.72 -3.67 9.09
N LEU A 23 4.14 -3.14 10.24
CA LEU A 23 3.71 -1.82 10.68
C LEU A 23 4.46 -0.74 9.89
N ARG A 24 5.75 -0.96 9.63
CA ARG A 24 6.55 -0.03 8.84
C ARG A 24 6.09 0.03 7.39
N VAL A 25 5.73 -1.09 6.77
CA VAL A 25 5.28 -1.10 5.37
C VAL A 25 3.98 -0.32 5.17
N ALA A 26 3.00 -0.46 6.07
CA ALA A 26 1.76 0.30 6.02
C ALA A 26 2.02 1.81 6.19
N ALA A 27 2.90 2.19 7.12
CA ALA A 27 3.30 3.58 7.31
C ALA A 27 4.01 4.16 6.08
N VAL A 28 4.90 3.41 5.44
CA VAL A 28 5.58 3.82 4.20
C VAL A 28 4.57 4.02 3.07
N LEU A 29 3.63 3.09 2.89
CA LEU A 29 2.58 3.24 1.90
C LEU A 29 1.77 4.53 2.16
N ASN A 30 1.34 4.75 3.40
CA ASN A 30 0.57 5.94 3.77
C ASN A 30 1.33 7.24 3.52
N GLU A 31 2.61 7.29 3.87
CA GLU A 31 3.47 8.46 3.63
C GLU A 31 3.60 8.75 2.13
N ARG A 32 3.93 7.74 1.33
CA ARG A 32 4.21 7.89 -0.10
C ARG A 32 2.95 8.22 -0.90
N VAL A 33 1.88 7.44 -0.70
CA VAL A 33 0.59 7.67 -1.36
C VAL A 33 -0.04 8.96 -0.85
N GLY A 34 0.04 9.24 0.45
CA GLY A 34 -0.45 10.49 1.03
C GLY A 34 0.23 11.73 0.44
N ALA A 35 1.54 11.69 0.22
CA ALA A 35 2.27 12.77 -0.44
C ALA A 35 1.82 12.97 -1.89
N ALA A 36 1.66 11.88 -2.66
CA ALA A 36 1.18 11.94 -4.04
C ALA A 36 -0.25 12.52 -4.13
N VAL A 37 -1.14 12.07 -3.26
CA VAL A 37 -2.53 12.58 -3.17
C VAL A 37 -2.56 14.06 -2.81
N THR A 38 -1.72 14.50 -1.87
CA THR A 38 -1.61 15.92 -1.52
C THR A 38 -1.03 16.76 -2.67
N ALA A 39 -0.11 16.22 -3.47
CA ALA A 39 0.47 16.89 -4.63
C ALA A 39 -0.46 16.92 -5.88
N SER A 40 -1.52 16.11 -5.90
CA SER A 40 -2.42 15.94 -7.05
C SER A 40 -3.29 17.17 -7.40
N GLY A 41 -3.36 18.17 -6.50
CA GLY A 41 -4.26 19.32 -6.64
C GLY A 41 -5.71 19.04 -6.23
N MET A 42 -6.00 17.86 -5.66
CA MET A 42 -7.29 17.53 -5.06
C MET A 42 -7.66 18.47 -3.90
N THR A 43 -8.95 18.74 -3.74
CA THR A 43 -9.50 19.41 -2.55
C THR A 43 -9.30 18.56 -1.30
N THR A 44 -9.31 19.18 -0.11
CA THR A 44 -9.18 18.46 1.17
C THR A 44 -10.19 17.32 1.30
N ASP A 45 -11.47 17.58 1.02
CA ASP A 45 -12.53 16.56 1.07
C ASP A 45 -12.25 15.38 0.12
N ALA A 46 -11.71 15.63 -1.07
CA ALA A 46 -11.35 14.58 -2.02
C ALA A 46 -10.12 13.78 -1.54
N GLN A 47 -9.16 14.44 -0.88
CA GLN A 47 -8.02 13.75 -0.26
C GLN A 47 -8.44 12.89 0.93
N GLU A 48 -9.34 13.38 1.79
CA GLU A 48 -9.91 12.62 2.90
C GLU A 48 -10.69 11.41 2.38
N HIS A 49 -11.59 11.64 1.42
CA HIS A 49 -12.34 10.56 0.79
C HIS A 49 -11.42 9.52 0.14
N PHE A 50 -10.33 9.94 -0.51
CA PHE A 50 -9.35 9.02 -1.07
C PHE A 50 -8.71 8.15 0.02
N ARG A 51 -8.29 8.73 1.15
CA ARG A 51 -7.64 8.00 2.23
C ARG A 51 -8.59 6.95 2.81
N GLU A 52 -9.80 7.36 3.16
CA GLU A 52 -10.80 6.48 3.76
C GLU A 52 -11.27 5.38 2.81
N THR A 53 -11.49 5.71 1.54
CA THR A 53 -12.12 4.79 0.58
C THR A 53 -11.12 3.85 -0.09
N PHE A 54 -9.89 4.31 -0.33
CA PHE A 54 -8.91 3.57 -1.13
C PHE A 54 -7.67 3.14 -0.33
N LEU A 55 -7.13 4.01 0.52
CA LEU A 55 -5.87 3.74 1.21
C LEU A 55 -6.06 2.91 2.49
N ASP A 56 -7.03 3.24 3.33
CA ASP A 56 -7.28 2.55 4.60
C ASP A 56 -7.59 1.05 4.42
N PRO A 57 -8.42 0.63 3.43
CA PRO A 57 -8.64 -0.79 3.19
C PRO A 57 -7.36 -1.54 2.78
N ILE A 58 -6.42 -0.87 2.11
CA ILE A 58 -5.14 -1.47 1.75
C ILE A 58 -4.25 -1.59 2.99
N GLN A 59 -4.17 -0.56 3.84
CA GLN A 59 -3.40 -0.58 5.08
C GLN A 59 -3.87 -1.69 6.04
N ASP A 60 -5.19 -1.83 6.21
CA ASP A 60 -5.78 -2.94 6.97
C ASP A 60 -5.39 -4.29 6.36
N GLY A 61 -5.50 -4.42 5.03
CA GLY A 61 -5.13 -5.62 4.30
C GLY A 61 -3.64 -6.01 4.46
N LEU A 62 -2.74 -5.02 4.45
CA LEU A 62 -1.29 -5.23 4.64
C LEU A 62 -0.99 -5.81 6.02
N THR A 63 -1.59 -5.24 7.07
CA THR A 63 -1.32 -5.62 8.46
C THR A 63 -2.06 -6.90 8.90
N THR A 64 -3.01 -7.39 8.08
CA THR A 64 -3.81 -8.59 8.35
C THR A 64 -3.54 -9.70 7.32
N ALA A 65 -4.32 -9.77 6.24
CA ALA A 65 -4.27 -10.84 5.24
C ALA A 65 -2.92 -10.91 4.51
N GLY A 66 -2.34 -9.75 4.21
CA GLY A 66 -1.03 -9.64 3.56
C GLY A 66 0.08 -10.19 4.44
N LYS A 67 0.09 -9.83 5.72
CA LYS A 67 0.97 -10.42 6.72
C LYS A 67 0.86 -11.94 6.76
N SER A 68 -0.35 -12.47 6.94
CA SER A 68 -0.58 -13.92 7.02
C SER A 68 -0.12 -14.66 5.76
N ALA A 69 -0.34 -14.08 4.58
CA ALA A 69 0.10 -14.64 3.31
C ALA A 69 1.63 -14.69 3.22
N VAL A 70 2.31 -13.57 3.49
CA VAL A 70 3.77 -13.49 3.44
C VAL A 70 4.41 -14.43 4.45
N GLU A 71 3.93 -14.47 5.69
CA GLU A 71 4.43 -15.38 6.74
C GLU A 71 4.25 -16.87 6.35
N SER A 72 3.30 -17.16 5.45
CA SER A 72 3.08 -18.50 4.88
C SER A 72 3.86 -18.75 3.58
N GLY A 73 4.72 -17.82 3.16
CA GLY A 73 5.46 -17.92 1.90
C GLY A 73 4.63 -17.67 0.65
N LEU A 74 3.46 -17.04 0.79
CA LEU A 74 2.55 -16.72 -0.30
C LEU A 74 2.60 -15.22 -0.65
N GLU A 75 2.33 -14.92 -1.92
CA GLU A 75 2.10 -13.54 -2.35
C GLU A 75 0.71 -13.06 -1.93
N TRP A 76 0.58 -11.75 -1.78
CA TRP A 76 -0.70 -11.09 -1.55
C TRP A 76 -0.82 -9.87 -2.44
N SER A 77 -2.01 -9.60 -2.94
CA SER A 77 -2.29 -8.34 -3.64
C SER A 77 -3.69 -7.85 -3.33
N LYS A 78 -3.86 -6.54 -3.42
CA LYS A 78 -5.16 -5.88 -3.27
C LYS A 78 -5.22 -4.64 -4.15
N ALA A 79 -6.32 -4.51 -4.87
CA ALA A 79 -6.68 -3.31 -5.61
C ALA A 79 -7.87 -2.63 -4.92
N THR A 80 -7.83 -1.31 -4.79
CA THR A 80 -8.95 -0.52 -4.27
C THR A 80 -8.97 0.81 -5.00
N GLY A 81 -9.96 0.97 -5.90
CA GLY A 81 -10.05 2.13 -6.78
C GLY A 81 -8.77 2.34 -7.61
N PRO A 82 -8.11 3.50 -7.50
CA PRO A 82 -6.91 3.82 -8.27
C PRO A 82 -5.61 3.23 -7.71
N LEU A 83 -5.66 2.48 -6.61
CA LEU A 83 -4.49 1.95 -5.92
C LEU A 83 -4.42 0.43 -6.05
N LEU A 84 -3.26 -0.06 -6.50
CA LEU A 84 -2.91 -1.49 -6.48
C LEU A 84 -1.66 -1.69 -5.63
N VAL A 85 -1.69 -2.66 -4.72
CA VAL A 85 -0.55 -3.03 -3.88
C VAL A 85 -0.34 -4.54 -3.90
N THR A 86 0.93 -4.95 -3.95
CA THR A 86 1.37 -6.35 -3.89
C THR A 86 2.43 -6.50 -2.80
N LEU A 87 2.34 -7.58 -2.04
CA LEU A 87 3.39 -8.09 -1.16
C LEU A 87 3.92 -9.41 -1.72
N THR A 88 5.24 -9.50 -1.87
CA THR A 88 5.93 -10.71 -2.32
C THR A 88 6.99 -11.10 -1.28
N PRO A 89 6.92 -12.32 -0.71
CA PRO A 89 8.02 -12.91 0.04
C PRO A 89 9.36 -12.80 -0.70
N THR A 90 10.42 -12.41 0.00
CA THR A 90 11.78 -12.49 -0.55
C THR A 90 12.52 -13.64 0.14
N ALA A 91 13.23 -14.45 -0.65
CA ALA A 91 14.02 -15.59 -0.17
C ALA A 91 15.22 -15.18 0.68
#